data_AF-A0A6A3ACC0-F1
#
_entry.id   AF-A0A6A3ACC0-F1
#
_cell.length_a   1.000
_cell.length_b   1.000
_cell.length_c   1.000
_cell.angle_alpha   90.00
_cell.angle_beta   90.00
_cell.angle_gamma   90.00
#
_symmetry.space_group_name_H-M   'P 1'
#
loop_
_entity.id
_entity.type
_entity.pdbx_description
1 polymer ?
#
loop_
_entity_poly.entity_id
_entity_poly.type
_entity_poly.pdbx_seq_one_letter_code
_entity_poly.pdbx_strand_id
1 'polypeptide(L)'
;MIQPSIPVQIVQFIVAMLVMDTWKAISFLISGMTARTAVIFFCFAVIKTVDDHCGLWLPGNIFHIFFQNNSAYHDIHHQLQGTKYNYSQSFFPIWDRLLGTHMPYVLSKRLEGGFEVRLKKD
;
A
#
# COMPACT_ATOMS: atom_id res chain seq x y z
N MET A 1 0.77 -4.13 20.02
CA MET A 1 1.71 -3.18 19.39
C MET A 1 2.77 -2.84 20.42
N ILE A 2 4.06 -3.13 20.16
CA ILE A 2 5.17 -2.69 21.02
C ILE A 2 5.76 -1.45 20.36
N GLN A 3 5.66 -0.30 21.01
CA GLN A 3 6.20 0.95 20.47
C GLN A 3 7.74 0.93 20.55
N PRO A 4 8.47 1.28 19.47
CA PRO A 4 9.93 1.37 19.53
C PRO A 4 10.42 2.46 20.48
N SER A 5 11.65 2.39 20.95
CA SER A 5 12.24 3.45 21.77
C SER A 5 12.42 4.75 20.97
N ILE A 6 12.48 5.91 21.66
CA ILE A 6 12.66 7.22 21.01
C ILE A 6 13.87 7.27 20.06
N PRO A 7 15.06 6.73 20.42
CA PRO A 7 16.19 6.69 19.48
C PRO A 7 15.88 5.91 18.20
N VAL A 8 15.17 4.77 18.32
CA VAL A 8 14.78 3.95 17.16
C VAL A 8 13.78 4.69 16.27
N GLN A 9 12.78 5.36 16.87
CA GLN A 9 11.82 6.16 16.10
C GLN A 9 12.53 7.30 15.34
N ILE A 10 13.47 8.01 15.96
CA ILE A 10 14.23 9.08 15.29
C ILE A 10 15.01 8.52 14.09
N VAL A 11 15.72 7.41 14.27
CA VAL A 11 16.45 6.75 13.18
C VAL A 11 15.49 6.30 12.07
N GLN A 12 14.35 5.72 12.43
CA GLN A 12 13.32 5.31 11.46
C GLN A 12 12.80 6.50 10.65
N PHE A 13 12.49 7.63 11.29
CA PHE A 13 12.04 8.83 10.59
C PHE A 13 13.09 9.37 9.63
N ILE A 14 14.34 9.52 10.07
CA ILE A 14 15.42 10.04 9.23
C ILE A 14 15.68 9.11 8.05
N VAL A 15 15.79 7.81 8.29
CA VAL A 15 16.04 6.82 7.23
C VAL A 15 14.86 6.75 6.27
N ALA A 16 13.63 6.68 6.77
CA ALA A 16 12.44 6.60 5.94
C ALA A 16 12.29 7.86 5.07
N MET A 17 12.44 9.06 5.64
CA MET A 17 12.36 10.30 4.88
C MET A 17 13.47 10.36 3.81
N LEU A 18 14.73 10.15 4.22
CA LEU A 18 15.86 10.22 3.29
C LEU A 18 15.72 9.22 2.15
N VAL A 19 15.46 7.95 2.45
CA VAL A 19 15.37 6.90 1.44
C VAL A 19 14.18 7.12 0.53
N MET A 20 13.00 7.39 1.08
CA MET A 20 11.78 7.54 0.28
C MET A 20 11.83 8.79 -0.61
N ASP A 21 12.31 9.92 -0.09
CA ASP A 21 12.36 11.16 -0.87
C ASP A 21 13.47 11.13 -1.91
N THR A 22 14.61 10.52 -1.60
CA THR A 22 15.69 10.31 -2.58
C THR A 22 15.22 9.41 -3.72
N TRP A 23 14.56 8.28 -3.42
CA TRP A 23 14.08 7.37 -4.45
C TRP A 23 12.99 7.99 -5.32
N LYS A 24 12.09 8.79 -4.75
CA LYS A 24 11.10 9.58 -5.51
C LYS A 24 11.77 10.58 -6.44
N ALA A 25 12.77 11.33 -5.96
CA ALA A 25 13.50 12.31 -6.77
C ALA A 25 14.25 11.63 -7.92
N ILE A 26 14.97 10.53 -7.64
CA ILE A 26 15.64 9.73 -8.66
C ILE A 26 14.63 9.19 -9.68
N SER A 27 13.49 8.67 -9.24
CA SER A 27 12.44 8.16 -10.13
C SER A 27 11.90 9.25 -11.05
N PHE A 28 11.68 10.47 -10.54
CA PHE A 28 11.28 11.62 -11.35
C PHE A 28 12.33 11.94 -12.41
N LEU A 29 13.61 12.04 -12.03
CA LEU A 29 14.70 12.36 -12.96
C LEU A 29 14.88 11.29 -14.04
N ILE A 30 14.87 10.01 -13.67
CA ILE A 30 15.07 8.89 -14.61
C ILE A 30 13.87 8.72 -15.54
N SER A 31 12.65 9.02 -15.08
CA SER A 31 11.45 8.89 -15.90
C SER A 31 11.39 9.83 -17.11
N GLY A 32 12.19 10.90 -17.10
CA GLY A 32 12.15 11.94 -18.14
C GLY A 32 10.84 12.73 -18.19
N MET A 33 9.97 12.62 -17.17
CA MET A 33 8.72 13.36 -17.11
C MET A 33 8.99 14.87 -17.06
N THR A 34 8.17 15.63 -17.80
CA THR A 34 8.09 17.07 -17.55
C THR A 34 7.48 17.34 -16.17
N ALA A 35 7.79 18.50 -15.58
CA ALA A 35 7.23 18.89 -14.29
C ALA A 35 5.69 18.79 -14.25
N ARG A 36 5.01 19.15 -15.35
CA ARG A 36 3.55 19.06 -15.46
C ARG A 36 3.05 17.61 -15.41
N THR A 37 3.70 16.71 -16.14
CA THR A 37 3.34 15.28 -16.16
C THR A 37 3.57 14.66 -14.79
N ALA A 38 4.69 15.00 -14.14
CA ALA A 38 5.02 14.53 -12.81
C ALA A 38 3.99 14.97 -11.77
N VAL A 39 3.55 16.23 -11.80
CA VAL A 39 2.49 16.71 -10.89
C VAL A 39 1.21 15.87 -11.04
N ILE A 40 0.75 15.64 -12.27
CA ILE A 40 -0.45 14.81 -12.51
C ILE A 40 -0.24 13.38 -11.99
N PHE A 41 0.91 12.77 -12.29
CA PHE A 41 1.25 11.43 -11.84
C PHE A 41 1.31 11.31 -10.32
N PHE A 42 1.97 12.25 -9.63
CA PHE A 42 2.08 12.23 -8.18
C PHE A 42 0.74 12.52 -7.50
N CYS A 43 -0.10 13.41 -8.04
CA CYS A 43 -1.47 13.59 -7.55
C CYS A 43 -2.27 12.28 -7.63
N PHE A 44 -2.20 11.61 -8.77
CA PHE A 44 -2.84 10.30 -8.94
C PHE A 44 -2.30 9.25 -7.95
N ALA A 45 -0.97 9.18 -7.78
CA ALA A 45 -0.33 8.27 -6.83
C ALA A 45 -0.79 8.54 -5.40
N VAL A 46 -0.91 9.81 -4.99
CA VAL A 46 -1.40 10.19 -3.66
C VAL A 46 -2.86 9.79 -3.47
N ILE A 47 -3.73 10.08 -4.44
CA ILE A 47 -5.15 9.67 -4.38
C ILE A 47 -5.26 8.16 -4.22
N LYS A 48 -4.51 7.40 -5.03
CA LYS A 48 -4.48 5.94 -4.93
C LYS A 48 -3.96 5.45 -3.58
N THR A 49 -2.92 6.09 -3.05
CA THR A 49 -2.36 5.75 -1.74
C THR A 49 -3.41 5.95 -0.64
N VAL A 50 -4.16 7.06 -0.69
CA VAL A 50 -5.26 7.31 0.26
C VAL A 50 -6.34 6.24 0.15
N ASP A 51 -6.74 5.86 -1.07
CA ASP A 51 -7.69 4.77 -1.33
C ASP A 51 -7.24 3.44 -0.68
N ASP A 52 -5.96 3.10 -0.82
CA ASP A 52 -5.39 1.87 -0.23
C ASP A 52 -5.32 1.90 1.30
N HIS A 53 -5.15 3.07 1.90
CA HIS A 53 -4.95 3.18 3.36
C HIS A 53 -6.22 3.57 4.12
N CYS A 54 -7.30 3.95 3.43
CA CYS A 54 -8.53 4.40 4.09
C CYS A 54 -9.38 3.27 4.67
N GLY A 55 -9.12 2.01 4.29
CA GLY A 55 -9.89 0.84 4.73
C GLY A 55 -11.33 0.79 4.20
N LEU A 56 -11.69 1.63 3.22
CA LEU A 56 -13.03 1.69 2.66
C LEU A 56 -13.19 0.70 1.49
N TRP A 57 -14.33 0.01 1.46
CA TRP A 57 -14.71 -0.84 0.33
C TRP A 57 -15.96 -0.30 -0.35
N LEU A 58 -15.77 0.72 -1.19
CA LEU A 58 -16.88 1.44 -1.84
C LEU A 58 -17.38 0.69 -3.10
N PRO A 59 -18.70 0.64 -3.34
CA PRO A 59 -19.25 0.05 -4.55
C PRO A 59 -18.83 0.86 -5.78
N GLY A 60 -18.33 0.17 -6.82
CA GLY A 60 -17.90 0.82 -8.05
C GLY A 60 -16.56 1.56 -7.97
N ASN A 61 -15.75 1.32 -6.93
CA ASN A 61 -14.42 1.91 -6.83
C ASN A 61 -13.55 1.54 -8.04
N ILE A 62 -13.26 2.53 -8.89
CA ILE A 62 -12.47 2.34 -10.13
C ILE A 62 -11.06 1.85 -9.85
N PHE A 63 -10.45 2.25 -8.72
CA PHE A 63 -9.10 1.84 -8.38
C PHE A 63 -9.04 0.34 -8.11
N HIS A 64 -10.06 -0.23 -7.45
CA HIS A 64 -10.13 -1.66 -7.18
C HIS A 64 -10.36 -2.50 -8.45
N ILE A 65 -10.87 -1.90 -9.52
CA ILE A 65 -11.04 -2.55 -10.83
C ILE A 65 -9.67 -2.66 -11.54
N PHE A 66 -8.88 -1.58 -11.53
CA PHE A 66 -7.60 -1.54 -12.25
C PHE A 66 -6.41 -2.06 -11.43
N PHE A 67 -6.47 -1.95 -10.11
CA PHE A 67 -5.35 -2.23 -9.19
C PHE A 67 -5.76 -3.23 -8.11
N GLN A 68 -4.95 -4.28 -7.96
CA GLN A 68 -5.23 -5.40 -7.07
C GLN A 68 -4.62 -5.22 -5.66
N ASN A 69 -3.62 -4.34 -5.53
CA ASN A 69 -3.15 -3.81 -4.26
C ASN A 69 -4.12 -2.69 -3.82
N ASN A 70 -5.23 -3.10 -3.23
CA ASN A 70 -6.30 -2.21 -2.75
C ASN A 70 -6.32 -2.17 -1.22
N SER A 71 -7.34 -1.55 -0.62
CA SER A 71 -7.41 -1.43 0.84
C SER A 71 -7.49 -2.78 1.57
N ALA A 72 -8.05 -3.83 0.95
CA ALA A 72 -8.05 -5.16 1.56
C ALA A 72 -6.67 -5.83 1.52
N TYR A 73 -5.94 -5.64 0.42
CA TYR A 73 -4.54 -6.06 0.31
C TYR A 73 -3.65 -5.41 1.38
N HIS A 74 -3.85 -4.11 1.59
CA HIS A 74 -3.16 -3.33 2.60
C HIS A 74 -3.57 -3.73 4.03
N ASP A 75 -4.86 -3.99 4.27
CA ASP A 75 -5.34 -4.44 5.58
C ASP A 75 -4.67 -5.76 5.99
N ILE A 76 -4.57 -6.74 5.07
CA ILE A 76 -3.82 -7.98 5.32
C ILE A 76 -2.38 -7.67 5.73
N HIS A 77 -1.69 -6.78 5.03
CA HIS A 77 -0.32 -6.40 5.37
C HIS A 77 -0.20 -5.89 6.81
N HIS A 78 -1.21 -5.18 7.33
CA HIS A 78 -1.23 -4.68 8.69
C HIS A 78 -1.67 -5.70 9.75
N GLN A 79 -2.33 -6.80 9.37
CA GLN A 79 -2.68 -7.86 10.30
C GLN A 79 -1.40 -8.49 10.90
N LEU A 80 -1.44 -8.90 12.17
CA LEU A 80 -0.28 -9.42 12.91
C LEU A 80 0.47 -10.54 12.15
N GLN A 81 -0.28 -11.42 11.49
CA GLN A 81 0.26 -12.52 10.68
C GLN A 81 0.68 -12.08 9.27
N GLY A 82 0.17 -10.95 8.79
CA GLY A 82 0.30 -10.47 7.42
C GLY A 82 1.42 -9.44 7.19
N THR A 83 2.08 -8.93 8.24
CA THR A 83 3.30 -8.09 8.13
C THR A 83 4.46 -8.76 7.36
N LYS A 84 4.36 -10.07 7.11
CA LYS A 84 5.31 -10.86 6.32
C LYS A 84 5.02 -10.90 4.82
N TYR A 85 3.98 -10.20 4.38
CA TYR A 85 3.41 -10.38 3.04
C TYR A 85 2.85 -9.08 2.48
N ASN A 86 2.50 -9.10 1.19
CA ASN A 86 1.81 -8.03 0.49
C ASN A 86 2.54 -6.67 0.58
N TYR A 87 3.83 -6.63 0.25
CA TYR A 87 4.70 -5.45 0.38
C TYR A 87 4.51 -4.38 -0.70
N SER A 88 3.98 -4.73 -1.87
CA SER A 88 3.83 -3.87 -3.05
C SER A 88 2.63 -2.94 -2.92
N GLN A 89 2.81 -1.84 -2.21
CA GLN A 89 1.73 -0.90 -1.89
C GLN A 89 1.42 0.12 -2.99
N SER A 90 2.32 0.36 -3.96
CA SER A 90 2.16 1.50 -4.88
C SER A 90 1.08 1.33 -5.96
N PHE A 91 1.22 0.35 -6.86
CA PHE A 91 0.30 0.21 -8.00
C PHE A 91 -0.04 -1.22 -8.39
N PHE A 92 0.87 -2.18 -8.21
CA PHE A 92 0.59 -3.56 -8.61
C PHE A 92 1.30 -4.55 -7.68
N PRO A 93 0.70 -5.71 -7.40
CA PRO A 93 1.29 -6.75 -6.56
C PRO A 93 2.37 -7.59 -7.30
N ILE A 94 2.97 -7.07 -8.37
CA ILE A 94 3.86 -7.82 -9.26
C ILE A 94 5.04 -8.41 -8.48
N TRP A 95 5.67 -7.60 -7.62
CA TRP A 95 6.83 -8.05 -6.85
C TRP A 95 6.46 -9.10 -5.82
N ASP A 96 5.32 -8.97 -5.14
CA ASP A 96 4.86 -9.98 -4.20
C ASP A 96 4.54 -11.31 -4.88
N ARG A 97 4.01 -11.27 -6.10
CA ARG A 97 3.77 -12.48 -6.89
C ARG A 97 5.06 -13.12 -7.37
N LEU A 98 6.00 -12.30 -7.83
CA LEU A 98 7.29 -12.79 -8.33
C LEU A 98 8.16 -13.39 -7.22
N LEU A 99 8.14 -12.78 -6.03
CA LEU A 99 8.97 -13.16 -4.90
C LEU A 99 8.26 -14.10 -3.90
N GLY A 100 7.02 -14.49 -4.18
CA GLY A 100 6.26 -15.43 -3.35
C GLY A 100 5.81 -14.85 -2.00
N THR A 101 5.70 -13.53 -1.88
CA THR A 101 5.24 -12.83 -0.67
C THR A 101 3.79 -12.35 -0.79
N HIS A 102 3.06 -12.76 -1.83
CA HIS A 102 1.65 -12.44 -1.98
C HIS A 102 0.78 -13.33 -1.09
N MET A 103 -0.09 -12.72 -0.27
CA MET A 103 -1.09 -13.44 0.51
C MET A 103 -2.51 -13.22 0.00
N PRO A 104 -3.22 -14.31 -0.35
CA PRO A 104 -4.62 -14.23 -0.74
C PRO A 104 -5.52 -13.95 0.45
N TYR A 105 -6.67 -13.32 0.17
CA TYR A 105 -7.65 -12.94 1.18
C TYR A 105 -9.08 -13.14 0.69
N VAL A 106 -10.01 -13.14 1.65
CA VAL A 106 -11.45 -13.18 1.42
C VAL A 106 -12.10 -12.02 2.16
N LEU A 107 -12.99 -11.32 1.45
CA LEU A 107 -13.86 -10.30 2.03
C LEU A 107 -15.16 -10.93 2.53
N SER A 108 -15.48 -10.71 3.80
CA SER A 108 -16.72 -11.18 4.41
C SER A 108 -17.56 -10.00 4.85
N LYS A 109 -18.86 -10.02 4.50
CA LYS A 109 -19.79 -9.02 5.01
C LYS A 109 -19.98 -9.23 6.52
N ARG A 110 -19.99 -8.13 7.26
CA ARG A 110 -20.25 -8.13 8.71
C ARG A 110 -21.75 -7.94 8.96
N LEU A 111 -22.24 -8.49 10.07
CA LEU A 111 -23.63 -8.34 10.52
C LEU A 111 -24.00 -6.87 10.74
N GLU A 112 -23.08 -6.10 11.33
CA GLU A 112 -23.22 -4.67 11.61
C GLU A 112 -23.01 -3.77 10.38
N GLY A 113 -22.79 -4.37 9.19
CA GLY A 113 -22.44 -3.65 7.96
C GLY A 113 -20.93 -3.52 7.71
N GLY A 114 -20.58 -3.21 6.47
CA GLY A 114 -19.19 -3.18 6.01
C GLY A 114 -18.59 -4.57 5.77
N PHE A 115 -17.26 -4.61 5.68
CA PHE A 115 -16.50 -5.82 5.35
C PHE A 115 -15.41 -6.09 6.39
N GLU A 116 -15.08 -7.37 6.55
CA GLU A 116 -13.91 -7.86 7.26
C GLU A 116 -13.04 -8.60 6.24
N VAL A 117 -11.73 -8.33 6.27
CA VAL A 117 -10.75 -9.03 5.43
C VAL A 117 -10.13 -10.15 6.25
N ARG A 118 -10.16 -11.37 5.72
CA ARG A 118 -9.50 -12.53 6.34
C ARG A 118 -8.52 -13.18 5.39
N LEU A 119 -7.43 -13.70 5.92
CA LEU A 119 -6.53 -14.57 5.16
C LEU A 119 -7.32 -15.74 4.56
N LYS A 120 -7.11 -15.98 3.27
CA LYS A 120 -7.66 -17.18 2.64
C LYS A 120 -6.83 -18.36 3.12
N LYS A 121 -7.43 -19.23 3.95
CA LYS A 121 -6.83 -20.51 4.31
C LYS A 121 -6.93 -21.44 3.09
N ASP A 122 -5.86 -22.19 2.85
CA ASP A 122 -5.81 -23.23 1.82
C ASP A 122 -6.80 -24.37 2.12
#